data_AF-Q4V7V5-F1
#
_entry.id   AF-Q4V7V5-F1
#
_cell.length_a   1.000
_cell.length_b   1.000
_cell.length_c   1.000
_cell.angle_alpha   90.00
_cell.angle_beta   90.00
_cell.angle_gamma   90.00
#
_symmetry.space_group_name_H-M   'P 1'
#
loop_
_entity.id
_entity.type
_entity.pdbx_description
1 polymer ?
#
loop_
_entity_poly.entity_id
_entity_poly.type
_entity_poly.pdbx_seq_one_letter_code
_entity_poly.pdbx_strand_id
1 'polypeptide(L)'
;MALASFLPAPTQLSQDQLEAEEKLRAQKSRQTALVSSRREPPPYGHRKGWVPRSLEDFGDGGAFPEIHVAQYPLDMGRKKKMSNALAVQVDAEGKIKYDAIARQGQSKDKVLFSKYTDLVPKEVMDEDDPELQRPDEEAIKELTEKTRQALDKSVSQKIAAAMPVRAADKLAPAQYIRYTPSQQGVAFNSGAKQRVIRMVEMQKDPMEPPRFKINKKIPHGPPSPPATVMHSPSRKMTVKEQQEWRIPPCISNWKNAKGYTIPLDKRLAADGRGLQTVHINENFAKLAEALYIADRKAREAVEMRAQVERKMAQKEKEKKKKK
;
A
#
# COMPACT_ATOMS: atom_id res chain seq x y z
N MET A 1 17.88 57.53 31.75
CA MET A 1 18.43 56.39 31.01
C MET A 1 17.40 55.27 31.04
N ALA A 2 16.99 54.76 29.88
CA ALA A 2 15.87 53.81 29.79
C ALA A 2 16.35 52.36 30.01
N LEU A 3 15.58 51.58 30.77
CA LEU A 3 15.82 50.16 31.09
C LEU A 3 16.01 49.25 29.86
N ALA A 4 15.55 49.69 28.68
CA ALA A 4 15.64 48.93 27.44
C ALA A 4 17.07 48.74 26.90
N SER A 5 18.05 49.53 27.33
CA SER A 5 19.44 49.40 26.84
C SER A 5 20.28 48.36 27.59
N PHE A 6 19.77 47.79 28.69
CA PHE A 6 20.48 46.82 29.53
C PHE A 6 19.98 45.38 29.38
N LEU A 7 18.92 45.15 28.61
CA LEU A 7 18.37 43.82 28.38
C LEU A 7 18.77 43.29 26.99
N PRO A 8 19.04 41.98 26.87
CA PRO A 8 19.28 41.36 25.58
C PRO A 8 18.06 41.52 24.66
N ALA A 9 18.30 41.67 23.36
CA ALA A 9 17.23 41.83 22.38
C ALA A 9 16.23 40.66 22.49
N PRO A 10 14.91 40.92 22.53
CA PRO A 10 13.91 39.88 22.61
C PRO A 10 14.00 38.96 21.39
N THR A 11 14.04 37.65 21.63
CA THR A 11 14.15 36.61 20.60
C THR A 11 12.83 36.35 19.86
N GLN A 12 11.70 36.81 20.40
CA GLN A 12 10.40 36.76 19.75
C GLN A 12 9.97 38.19 19.39
N LEU A 13 9.94 38.47 18.08
CA LEU A 13 9.39 39.70 17.55
C LEU A 13 7.86 39.62 17.56
N SER A 14 7.21 40.69 18.00
CA SER A 14 5.76 40.84 17.87
C SER A 14 5.36 40.98 16.40
N GLN A 15 4.12 40.62 16.06
CA GLN A 15 3.65 40.63 14.67
C GLN A 15 3.76 42.01 14.01
N ASP A 16 3.55 43.08 14.77
CA ASP A 16 3.72 44.47 14.30
C ASP A 16 5.19 44.80 13.97
N GLN A 17 6.15 44.23 14.70
CA GLN A 17 7.57 44.42 14.45
C GLN A 17 8.04 43.65 13.21
N LEU A 18 7.48 42.46 12.98
CA LEU A 18 7.73 41.70 11.76
C LEU A 18 7.19 42.42 10.52
N GLU A 19 5.98 42.99 10.59
CA GLU A 19 5.42 43.79 9.50
C GLU A 19 6.23 45.08 9.25
N ALA A 20 6.77 45.71 10.30
CA ALA A 20 7.60 46.90 10.16
C ALA A 20 8.96 46.57 9.51
N GLU A 21 9.61 45.46 9.90
CA GLU A 21 10.82 44.97 9.24
C GLU A 21 10.54 44.59 7.78
N GLU A 22 9.42 43.94 7.49
CA GLU A 22 9.05 43.55 6.13
C GLU A 22 8.79 44.76 5.23
N LYS A 23 8.13 45.80 5.77
CA LYS A 23 7.95 47.09 5.09
C LYS A 23 9.28 47.80 4.84
N LEU A 24 10.20 47.82 5.81
CA LEU A 24 11.55 48.38 5.64
C LEU A 24 12.36 47.60 4.60
N ARG A 25 12.23 46.27 4.55
CA ARG A 25 12.87 45.40 3.57
C ARG A 25 12.31 45.63 2.16
N ALA A 26 10.99 45.81 2.04
CA ALA A 26 10.31 46.15 0.79
C ALA A 26 10.63 47.57 0.31
N GLN A 27 10.90 48.50 1.23
CA GLN A 27 11.29 49.86 0.89
C GLN A 27 12.78 49.95 0.48
N LYS A 28 13.66 49.16 1.12
CA LYS A 28 15.05 48.98 0.68
C LYS A 28 15.15 48.28 -0.67
N SER A 29 14.30 47.30 -0.97
CA SER A 29 14.30 46.62 -2.27
C SER A 29 13.83 47.52 -3.42
N ARG A 30 13.03 48.56 -3.13
CA ARG A 30 12.58 49.56 -4.13
C ARG A 30 13.61 50.63 -4.48
N GLN A 31 14.63 50.87 -3.63
CA GLN A 31 15.57 52.00 -3.81
C GLN A 31 16.91 51.64 -4.47
N THR A 32 17.16 50.36 -4.81
CA THR A 32 18.35 49.95 -5.57
C THR A 32 17.97 49.12 -6.79
N ALA A 33 17.29 49.74 -7.75
CA ALA A 33 17.30 49.24 -9.13
C ALA A 33 18.66 49.61 -9.75
N LEU A 34 19.72 48.90 -9.35
CA LEU A 34 20.95 48.84 -10.13
C LEU A 34 20.56 48.21 -11.48
N VAL A 35 20.50 49.04 -12.52
CA VAL A 35 20.35 48.59 -13.90
C VAL A 35 21.58 47.76 -14.24
N SER A 36 21.48 46.43 -14.11
CA SER A 36 22.46 45.51 -14.67
C SER A 36 22.43 45.71 -16.18
N SER A 37 23.45 46.38 -16.72
CA SER A 37 23.68 46.40 -18.16
C SER A 37 23.91 44.97 -18.61
N ARG A 38 22.92 44.34 -19.25
CA ARG A 38 23.10 43.04 -19.89
C ARG A 38 24.26 43.16 -20.87
N ARG A 39 25.32 42.39 -20.64
CA ARG A 39 26.45 42.31 -21.55
C ARG A 39 26.02 41.45 -22.74
N GLU A 40 25.44 42.09 -23.74
CA GLU A 40 25.00 41.37 -24.93
C GLU A 40 26.19 41.08 -25.85
N PRO A 41 26.27 39.85 -26.39
CA PRO A 41 27.34 39.50 -27.34
C PRO A 41 27.21 40.35 -28.61
N PRO A 42 28.33 40.74 -29.26
CA PRO A 42 28.26 41.40 -30.56
C PRO A 42 27.41 40.59 -31.55
N PRO A 43 26.69 41.22 -32.49
CA PRO A 43 25.91 40.49 -33.48
C PRO A 43 26.82 39.68 -34.42
N TYR A 44 26.22 38.72 -35.13
CA TYR A 44 26.92 37.91 -36.12
C TYR A 44 27.67 38.80 -37.13
N GLY A 45 28.89 38.41 -37.49
CA GLY A 45 29.80 39.18 -38.34
C GLY A 45 30.69 40.19 -37.59
N HIS A 46 30.32 40.64 -36.38
CA HIS A 46 31.08 41.60 -35.58
C HIS A 46 31.83 40.96 -34.39
N ARG A 47 31.98 39.64 -34.40
CA ARG A 47 32.63 38.86 -33.32
C ARG A 47 34.11 38.56 -33.57
N LYS A 48 34.71 39.14 -34.61
CA LYS A 48 36.12 38.94 -34.94
C LYS A 48 37.01 39.53 -33.84
N GLY A 49 37.83 38.70 -33.20
CA GLY A 49 38.74 39.11 -32.11
C GLY A 49 38.07 39.20 -30.73
N TRP A 50 36.77 38.94 -30.63
CA TRP A 50 36.06 38.85 -29.36
C TRP A 50 36.00 37.38 -28.91
N VAL A 51 36.25 37.12 -27.62
CA VAL A 51 36.27 35.76 -27.06
C VAL A 51 35.47 35.76 -25.75
N PRO A 52 34.35 35.01 -25.66
CA PRO A 52 33.59 34.92 -24.43
C PRO A 52 34.37 34.10 -23.39
N ARG A 53 34.49 34.63 -22.16
CA ARG A 53 35.23 33.99 -21.06
C ARG A 53 34.34 33.67 -19.86
N SER A 54 33.31 34.48 -19.64
CA SER A 54 32.35 34.33 -18.55
C SER A 54 31.01 33.81 -19.05
N LEU A 55 30.17 33.31 -18.14
CA LEU A 55 28.82 32.85 -18.48
C LEU A 55 27.93 33.99 -18.99
N GLU A 56 28.19 35.22 -18.54
CA GLU A 56 27.43 36.42 -18.92
C GLU A 56 27.74 36.89 -20.35
N ASP A 57 28.93 36.56 -20.88
CA ASP A 57 29.32 36.95 -22.25
C ASP A 57 28.47 36.26 -23.34
N PHE A 58 27.69 35.24 -22.97
CA PHE A 58 26.79 34.52 -23.89
C PHE A 58 25.37 35.10 -23.93
N GLY A 59 25.03 36.10 -23.11
CA GLY A 59 23.67 36.64 -23.04
C GLY A 59 22.65 35.59 -22.60
N ASP A 60 21.74 35.19 -23.49
CA ASP A 60 20.74 34.12 -23.27
C ASP A 60 21.30 32.70 -23.52
N GLY A 61 22.61 32.61 -23.76
CA GLY A 61 23.33 31.36 -24.00
C GLY A 61 23.71 31.15 -25.47
N GLY A 62 24.05 29.92 -25.80
CA GLY A 62 24.58 29.56 -27.13
C GLY A 62 26.09 29.75 -27.24
N ALA A 63 26.77 28.82 -27.90
CA ALA A 63 28.19 28.89 -28.21
C ALA A 63 28.38 29.36 -29.65
N PHE A 64 29.39 30.18 -29.92
CA PHE A 64 29.65 30.76 -31.23
C PHE A 64 30.63 29.89 -32.01
N PRO A 65 30.21 29.17 -33.06
CA PRO A 65 31.08 28.28 -33.82
C PRO A 65 32.19 29.03 -34.57
N GLU A 66 31.98 30.32 -34.90
CA GLU A 66 33.01 31.15 -35.54
C GLU A 66 34.21 31.49 -34.62
N ILE A 67 34.09 31.25 -33.31
CA ILE A 67 35.17 31.47 -32.34
C ILE A 67 35.77 30.11 -31.99
N HIS A 68 36.98 29.85 -32.47
CA HIS A 68 37.67 28.56 -32.35
C HIS A 68 38.30 28.36 -30.94
N VAL A 69 37.48 28.54 -29.90
CA VAL A 69 37.82 28.34 -28.49
C VAL A 69 36.72 27.49 -27.87
N ALA A 70 37.09 26.60 -26.93
CA ALA A 70 36.11 25.80 -26.20
C ALA A 70 35.23 26.71 -25.32
N GLN A 71 33.96 26.81 -25.69
CA GLN A 71 32.96 27.61 -25.03
C GLN A 71 32.01 26.71 -24.26
N TYR A 72 31.63 27.12 -23.04
CA TYR A 72 30.79 26.31 -22.15
C TYR A 72 29.62 27.13 -21.59
N PRO A 73 28.63 27.52 -22.42
CA PRO A 73 27.39 28.12 -21.91
C PRO A 73 26.74 27.18 -20.88
N LEU A 74 26.31 27.72 -19.73
CA LEU A 74 25.71 26.94 -18.62
C LEU A 74 26.58 25.76 -18.13
N ASP A 75 27.91 25.87 -18.23
CA ASP A 75 28.86 24.79 -17.90
C ASP A 75 28.63 23.46 -18.64
N MET A 76 27.89 23.49 -19.75
CA MET A 76 27.67 22.32 -20.59
C MET A 76 28.96 21.92 -21.31
N GLY A 77 29.18 20.61 -21.54
CA GLY A 77 30.36 20.11 -22.25
C GLY A 77 31.65 20.01 -21.41
N ARG A 78 31.66 20.51 -20.17
CA ARG A 78 32.75 20.30 -19.22
C ARG A 78 32.73 18.86 -18.69
N LYS A 79 33.91 18.28 -18.47
CA LYS A 79 34.04 16.96 -17.83
C LYS A 79 33.59 17.06 -16.37
N LYS A 80 32.48 16.41 -16.03
CA LYS A 80 31.95 16.39 -14.66
C LYS A 80 32.64 15.31 -13.81
N LYS A 81 32.64 15.50 -12.49
CA LYS A 81 33.06 14.46 -11.53
C LYS A 81 32.04 13.31 -11.56
N MET A 82 32.51 12.09 -11.32
CA MET A 82 31.64 10.92 -11.13
C MET A 82 30.69 11.20 -9.95
N SER A 83 29.39 11.04 -10.16
CA SER A 83 28.36 11.27 -9.16
C SER A 83 27.37 10.12 -9.16
N ASN A 84 26.86 9.76 -7.97
CA ASN A 84 25.81 8.74 -7.79
C ASN A 84 24.40 9.31 -7.96
N ALA A 85 24.27 10.60 -8.23
CA ALA A 85 22.97 11.24 -8.43
C ALA A 85 22.38 10.86 -9.80
N LEU A 86 21.10 10.47 -9.81
CA LEU A 86 20.33 10.34 -11.05
C LEU A 86 20.22 11.72 -11.71
N ALA A 87 20.33 11.76 -13.04
CA ALA A 87 20.17 13.01 -13.79
C ALA A 87 18.77 13.60 -13.57
N VAL A 88 18.70 14.91 -13.32
CA VAL A 88 17.43 15.64 -13.22
C VAL A 88 16.78 15.64 -14.60
N GLN A 89 15.63 14.97 -14.71
CA GLN A 89 14.87 14.89 -15.95
C GLN A 89 13.76 15.93 -15.95
N VAL A 90 13.41 16.44 -17.13
CA VAL A 90 12.34 17.41 -17.34
C VAL A 90 11.33 16.80 -18.32
N ASP A 91 10.05 17.15 -18.19
CA ASP A 91 9.01 16.77 -19.15
C ASP A 91 8.91 17.75 -20.33
N ALA A 92 8.02 17.44 -21.27
CA ALA A 92 7.80 18.28 -22.45
C ALA A 92 7.21 19.67 -22.09
N GLU A 93 6.60 19.81 -20.91
CA GLU A 93 6.06 21.08 -20.41
C GLU A 93 7.10 21.91 -19.65
N GLY A 94 8.32 21.39 -19.45
CA GLY A 94 9.37 22.06 -18.70
C GLY A 94 9.34 21.84 -17.17
N LYS A 95 8.47 20.94 -16.67
CA LYS A 95 8.43 20.59 -15.24
C LYS A 95 9.43 19.48 -14.93
N ILE A 96 10.06 19.58 -13.77
CA ILE A 96 11.02 18.57 -13.29
C ILE A 96 10.28 17.27 -12.96
N LYS A 97 10.75 16.16 -13.52
CA LYS A 97 10.20 14.81 -13.30
C LYS A 97 10.70 14.22 -11.98
N TYR A 98 10.14 14.68 -10.87
CA TYR A 98 10.38 14.05 -9.55
C TYR A 98 9.91 12.59 -9.49
N ASP A 99 8.98 12.19 -10.36
CA ASP A 99 8.50 10.83 -10.54
C ASP A 99 9.61 9.82 -10.90
N ALA A 100 10.75 10.28 -11.45
CA ALA A 100 11.91 9.43 -11.70
C ALA A 100 12.43 8.75 -10.42
N ILE A 101 12.20 9.34 -9.24
CA ILE A 101 12.53 8.76 -7.94
C ILE A 101 11.56 7.61 -7.61
N ALA A 102 10.25 7.82 -7.77
CA ALA A 102 9.24 6.81 -7.51
C ALA A 102 9.32 5.62 -8.49
N ARG A 103 9.79 5.87 -9.72
CA ARG A 103 10.00 4.85 -10.76
C ARG A 103 11.28 4.05 -10.61
N GLN A 104 12.14 4.36 -9.65
CA GLN A 104 13.39 3.64 -9.47
C GLN A 104 13.12 2.13 -9.36
N GLY A 105 13.81 1.31 -10.17
CA GLY A 105 13.64 -0.15 -10.18
C GLY A 105 12.40 -0.67 -10.93
N GLN A 106 11.62 0.22 -11.55
CA GLN A 106 10.48 -0.16 -12.38
C GLN A 106 10.77 0.08 -13.87
N SER A 107 10.00 -0.56 -14.76
CA SER A 107 10.10 -0.30 -16.20
C SER A 107 9.62 1.11 -16.53
N LYS A 108 10.19 1.71 -17.58
CA LYS A 108 9.77 3.01 -18.12
C LYS A 108 8.28 3.02 -18.54
N ASP A 109 7.77 1.89 -19.01
CA ASP A 109 6.42 1.77 -19.56
C ASP A 109 5.39 1.40 -18.48
N LYS A 110 5.83 1.07 -17.26
CA LYS A 110 4.92 0.80 -16.15
C LYS A 110 4.28 2.12 -15.72
N VAL A 111 2.96 2.17 -15.67
CA VAL A 111 2.23 3.37 -15.20
C VAL A 111 2.39 3.48 -13.68
N LEU A 112 2.77 4.66 -13.21
CA LEU A 112 2.74 5.05 -11.80
C LEU A 112 2.03 6.39 -11.68
N PHE A 113 1.20 6.50 -10.65
CA PHE A 113 0.62 7.75 -10.22
C PHE A 113 1.51 8.33 -9.13
N SER A 114 1.81 9.62 -9.21
CA SER A 114 2.67 10.32 -8.25
C SER A 114 2.42 11.82 -8.21
N LYS A 115 1.61 12.35 -9.14
CA LYS A 115 1.30 13.77 -9.24
C LYS A 115 -0.04 14.06 -8.60
N TYR A 116 -0.21 15.26 -8.06
CA TYR A 116 -1.52 15.71 -7.55
C TYR A 116 -2.60 15.73 -8.64
N THR A 117 -2.22 15.94 -9.91
CA THR A 117 -3.13 15.84 -11.06
C THR A 117 -3.82 14.48 -11.15
N ASP A 118 -3.19 13.42 -10.64
CA ASP A 118 -3.75 12.07 -10.64
C ASP A 118 -4.77 11.85 -9.51
N LEU A 119 -4.83 12.75 -8.51
CA LEU A 119 -5.80 12.73 -7.41
C LEU A 119 -7.08 13.50 -7.73
N VAL A 120 -7.03 14.42 -8.69
CA VAL A 120 -8.18 15.23 -9.06
C VAL A 120 -9.18 14.34 -9.80
N PRO A 121 -10.46 14.28 -9.35
CA PRO A 121 -11.46 13.50 -10.05
C PRO A 121 -11.66 14.06 -11.46
N LYS A 122 -11.75 13.16 -12.44
CA LYS A 122 -12.16 13.52 -13.80
C LYS A 122 -13.69 13.54 -13.84
N GLU A 123 -14.25 14.65 -14.30
CA GLU A 123 -15.69 14.79 -14.49
C GLU A 123 -16.12 13.99 -15.73
N VAL A 124 -17.18 13.18 -15.59
CA VAL A 124 -17.82 12.49 -16.71
C VAL A 124 -18.92 13.41 -17.22
N MET A 125 -18.73 13.93 -18.43
CA MET A 125 -19.66 14.91 -19.03
C MET A 125 -20.82 14.22 -19.77
N ASP A 126 -20.54 13.10 -20.44
CA ASP A 126 -21.50 12.37 -21.26
C ASP A 126 -21.49 10.87 -20.92
N GLU A 127 -22.65 10.21 -20.97
CA GLU A 127 -22.79 8.78 -20.66
C GLU A 127 -22.20 7.87 -21.75
N ASP A 128 -22.16 8.34 -23.01
CA ASP A 128 -21.69 7.61 -24.19
C ASP A 128 -20.26 8.00 -24.63
N ASP A 129 -19.39 8.36 -23.69
CA ASP A 129 -17.99 8.73 -23.99
C ASP A 129 -17.20 7.53 -24.56
N PRO A 130 -16.62 7.63 -25.79
CA PRO A 130 -15.82 6.56 -26.38
C PRO A 130 -14.57 6.17 -25.54
N GLU A 131 -14.05 7.04 -24.67
CA GLU A 131 -12.92 6.69 -23.79
C GLU A 131 -13.29 5.70 -22.69
N LEU A 132 -14.58 5.66 -22.29
CA LEU A 132 -15.10 4.78 -21.24
C LEU A 132 -15.66 3.47 -21.79
N GLN A 133 -15.79 3.35 -23.11
CA GLN A 133 -16.26 2.13 -23.75
C GLN A 133 -15.25 0.99 -23.58
N ARG A 134 -15.77 -0.24 -23.49
CA ARG A 134 -14.91 -1.42 -23.53
C ARG A 134 -14.28 -1.52 -24.92
N PRO A 135 -13.06 -2.08 -25.03
CA PRO A 135 -12.49 -2.39 -26.33
C PRO A 135 -13.42 -3.27 -27.16
N ASP A 136 -13.25 -3.23 -28.48
CA ASP A 136 -14.05 -3.99 -29.43
C ASP A 136 -14.10 -5.49 -29.10
N GLU A 137 -15.24 -6.13 -29.42
CA GLU A 137 -15.42 -7.56 -29.17
C GLU A 137 -14.35 -8.42 -29.88
N GLU A 138 -13.89 -8.00 -31.05
CA GLU A 138 -12.81 -8.68 -31.79
C GLU A 138 -11.47 -8.59 -31.05
N ALA A 139 -11.12 -7.42 -30.52
CA ALA A 139 -9.92 -7.23 -29.72
C ALA A 139 -9.95 -8.05 -28.42
N ILE A 140 -11.14 -8.15 -27.80
CA ILE A 140 -11.35 -9.01 -26.62
C ILE A 140 -11.13 -10.48 -26.98
N LYS A 141 -11.69 -10.95 -28.11
CA LYS A 141 -11.49 -12.33 -28.59
C LYS A 141 -10.01 -12.62 -28.88
N GLU A 142 -9.30 -11.70 -29.53
CA GLU A 142 -7.87 -11.84 -29.81
C GLU A 142 -7.03 -11.89 -28.52
N LEU A 143 -7.29 -10.98 -27.57
CA LEU A 143 -6.61 -10.97 -26.27
C LEU A 143 -6.90 -12.24 -25.47
N THR A 144 -8.15 -12.72 -25.50
CA THR A 144 -8.56 -13.96 -24.84
C THR A 144 -7.80 -15.14 -25.41
N GLU A 145 -7.67 -15.23 -26.73
CA GLU A 145 -6.94 -16.31 -27.39
C GLU A 145 -5.44 -16.27 -27.05
N LYS A 146 -4.81 -15.08 -27.11
CA LYS A 146 -3.41 -14.91 -26.72
C LYS A 146 -3.16 -15.30 -25.26
N THR A 147 -4.06 -14.88 -24.37
CA THR A 147 -3.96 -15.17 -22.93
C THR A 147 -4.16 -16.66 -22.67
N ARG A 148 -5.14 -17.29 -23.32
CA ARG A 148 -5.38 -18.74 -23.23
C ARG A 148 -4.14 -19.53 -23.64
N GLN A 149 -3.56 -19.24 -24.80
CA GLN A 149 -2.35 -19.91 -25.28
C GLN A 149 -1.15 -19.75 -24.32
N ALA A 150 -0.98 -18.55 -23.74
CA ALA A 150 0.09 -18.29 -22.76
C ALA A 150 -0.11 -19.06 -21.45
N LEU A 151 -1.36 -19.15 -20.98
CA LEU A 151 -1.71 -19.91 -19.78
C LEU A 151 -1.57 -21.42 -20.02
N ASP A 152 -2.03 -21.94 -21.16
CA ASP A 152 -1.88 -23.35 -21.54
C ASP A 152 -0.41 -23.77 -21.61
N LYS A 153 0.46 -22.90 -22.13
CA LYS A 153 1.92 -23.12 -22.13
C LYS A 153 2.48 -23.20 -20.71
N SER A 154 1.99 -22.38 -19.79
CA SER A 154 2.45 -22.39 -18.39
C SER A 154 1.91 -23.62 -17.65
N VAL A 155 0.66 -23.99 -17.88
CA VAL A 155 -0.01 -25.15 -17.29
C VAL A 155 0.62 -26.45 -17.76
N SER A 156 0.90 -26.60 -19.06
CA SER A 156 1.58 -27.78 -19.60
C SER A 156 2.96 -28.01 -18.97
N GLN A 157 3.74 -26.96 -18.69
CA GLN A 157 5.01 -27.06 -17.96
C GLN A 157 4.81 -27.57 -16.52
N LYS A 158 3.75 -27.13 -15.83
CA LYS A 158 3.42 -27.57 -14.47
C LYS A 158 2.92 -29.02 -14.44
N ILE A 159 2.03 -29.39 -15.37
CA ILE A 159 1.52 -30.77 -15.52
C ILE A 159 2.66 -31.71 -15.81
N ALA A 160 3.55 -31.32 -16.73
CA ALA A 160 4.75 -32.09 -17.03
C ALA A 160 5.51 -32.38 -15.74
N ALA A 161 5.88 -31.35 -14.96
CA ALA A 161 6.65 -31.53 -13.72
C ALA A 161 5.97 -32.43 -12.67
N ALA A 162 4.64 -32.49 -12.66
CA ALA A 162 3.85 -33.35 -11.77
C ALA A 162 3.82 -34.82 -12.20
N MET A 163 4.08 -35.16 -13.47
CA MET A 163 4.13 -36.54 -13.96
C MET A 163 5.54 -37.14 -13.74
N PRO A 164 5.72 -38.08 -12.77
CA PRO A 164 7.06 -38.56 -12.38
C PRO A 164 7.67 -39.54 -13.39
N VAL A 165 6.83 -40.32 -14.07
CA VAL A 165 7.24 -41.28 -15.09
C VAL A 165 6.83 -40.71 -16.43
N ARG A 166 7.80 -40.46 -17.31
CA ARG A 166 7.56 -39.97 -18.66
C ARG A 166 8.20 -40.90 -19.68
N ALA A 167 7.56 -41.01 -20.85
CA ALA A 167 8.23 -41.53 -22.03
C ALA A 167 9.45 -40.64 -22.34
N ALA A 168 10.53 -41.23 -22.83
CA ALA A 168 11.72 -40.48 -23.22
C ALA A 168 11.34 -39.42 -24.25
N ASP A 169 11.69 -38.16 -23.96
CA ASP A 169 11.42 -37.05 -24.86
C ASP A 169 12.18 -37.25 -26.18
N LYS A 170 11.50 -37.04 -27.31
CA LYS A 170 12.15 -37.06 -28.62
C LYS A 170 13.02 -35.81 -28.75
N LEU A 171 14.30 -35.99 -29.08
CA LEU A 171 15.24 -34.90 -29.29
C LEU A 171 14.75 -33.95 -30.40
N ALA A 172 14.79 -32.66 -30.12
CA ALA A 172 14.55 -31.65 -31.14
C ALA A 172 15.65 -31.68 -32.23
N PRO A 173 15.34 -31.32 -33.48
CA PRO A 173 16.34 -31.23 -34.54
C PRO A 173 17.37 -30.13 -34.25
N ALA A 174 18.58 -30.28 -34.81
CA ALA A 174 19.66 -29.31 -34.62
C ALA A 174 19.28 -27.93 -35.17
N GLN A 175 19.47 -26.88 -34.35
CA GLN A 175 19.17 -25.49 -34.71
C GLN A 175 20.46 -24.72 -35.04
N TYR A 176 20.47 -23.95 -36.12
CA TYR A 176 21.59 -23.07 -36.46
C TYR A 176 21.25 -21.63 -36.06
N ILE A 177 22.10 -21.01 -35.24
CA ILE A 177 21.98 -19.61 -34.84
C ILE A 177 23.15 -18.81 -35.41
N ARG A 178 22.88 -17.60 -35.91
CA ARG A 178 23.90 -16.66 -36.36
C ARG A 178 24.19 -15.70 -35.21
N TYR A 179 25.43 -15.70 -34.74
CA TYR A 179 25.88 -14.85 -33.64
C TYR A 179 26.87 -13.80 -34.14
N THR A 180 26.59 -12.53 -33.80
CA THR A 180 27.50 -11.41 -34.02
C THR A 180 28.15 -11.07 -32.68
N PRO A 181 29.45 -11.35 -32.48
CA PRO A 181 30.13 -11.00 -31.24
C PRO A 181 30.19 -9.48 -31.03
N SER A 182 30.01 -9.04 -29.78
CA SER A 182 30.20 -7.63 -29.39
C SER A 182 31.67 -7.22 -29.42
N GLN A 183 32.56 -8.11 -28.98
CA GLN A 183 33.99 -7.94 -29.10
C GLN A 183 34.42 -8.33 -30.52
N GLN A 184 34.77 -7.33 -31.32
CA GLN A 184 35.23 -7.49 -32.69
C GLN A 184 36.72 -7.13 -32.78
N GLY A 185 37.46 -7.86 -33.61
CA GLY A 185 38.86 -7.60 -33.91
C GLY A 185 39.37 -8.61 -34.92
N VAL A 186 40.36 -8.23 -35.73
CA VAL A 186 40.89 -9.09 -36.81
C VAL A 186 41.51 -10.37 -36.25
N ALA A 187 42.07 -10.32 -35.03
CA ALA A 187 42.61 -11.47 -34.32
C ALA A 187 41.54 -12.41 -33.73
N PHE A 188 40.28 -11.95 -33.63
CA PHE A 188 39.17 -12.75 -33.09
C PHE A 188 38.34 -13.34 -34.23
N ASN A 189 37.80 -14.54 -34.00
CA ASN A 189 36.92 -15.25 -34.95
C ASN A 189 37.51 -15.35 -36.37
N SER A 190 38.84 -15.50 -36.46
CA SER A 190 39.60 -15.57 -37.72
C SER A 190 39.29 -14.44 -38.70
N GLY A 191 39.03 -13.23 -38.19
CA GLY A 191 38.67 -12.05 -38.99
C GLY A 191 37.21 -12.00 -39.46
N ALA A 192 36.38 -13.01 -39.14
CA ALA A 192 34.97 -13.02 -39.48
C ALA A 192 34.15 -12.19 -38.49
N LYS A 193 33.24 -11.37 -39.00
CA LYS A 193 32.34 -10.53 -38.17
C LYS A 193 31.26 -11.33 -37.45
N GLN A 194 30.91 -12.50 -37.96
CA GLN A 194 29.84 -13.36 -37.43
C GLN A 194 30.31 -14.80 -37.39
N ARG A 195 29.64 -15.61 -36.56
CA ARG A 195 29.80 -17.07 -36.53
C ARG A 195 28.45 -17.75 -36.49
N VAL A 196 28.35 -18.90 -37.13
CA VAL A 196 27.15 -19.74 -37.11
C VAL A 196 27.40 -20.86 -36.10
N ILE A 197 26.49 -21.02 -35.15
CA ILE A 197 26.58 -22.02 -34.09
C ILE A 197 25.46 -23.03 -34.31
N ARG A 198 25.82 -24.31 -34.32
CA ARG A 198 24.87 -25.43 -34.34
C ARG A 198 24.55 -25.82 -32.90
N MET A 199 23.34 -25.53 -32.46
CA MET A 199 22.81 -25.94 -31.16
C MET A 199 22.14 -27.31 -31.30
N VAL A 200 22.55 -28.24 -30.45
CA VAL A 200 21.97 -29.59 -30.35
C VAL A 200 21.62 -29.82 -28.88
N GLU A 201 20.39 -30.24 -28.61
CA GLU A 201 19.98 -30.62 -27.26
C GLU A 201 20.67 -31.92 -26.84
N MET A 202 21.30 -31.93 -25.66
CA MET A 202 21.96 -33.12 -25.15
C MET A 202 20.90 -34.12 -24.66
N GLN A 203 20.99 -35.37 -25.13
CA GLN A 203 20.07 -36.42 -24.72
C GLN A 203 20.13 -36.65 -23.21
N LYS A 204 18.96 -36.55 -22.57
CA LYS A 204 18.79 -36.75 -21.14
C LYS A 204 18.51 -38.23 -20.85
N ASP A 205 19.19 -38.78 -19.86
CA ASP A 205 18.97 -40.15 -19.41
C ASP A 205 17.63 -40.24 -18.62
N PRO A 206 16.67 -41.09 -19.04
CA PRO A 206 15.41 -41.27 -18.33
C PRO A 206 15.56 -41.90 -16.93
N MET A 207 16.67 -42.57 -16.63
CA MET A 207 16.95 -43.17 -15.33
C MET A 207 17.78 -42.27 -14.41
N GLU A 208 18.19 -41.09 -14.88
CA GLU A 208 18.99 -40.17 -14.08
C GLU A 208 18.13 -39.46 -13.01
N PRO A 209 18.48 -39.56 -11.72
CA PRO A 209 17.76 -38.85 -10.66
C PRO A 209 18.05 -37.33 -10.69
N PRO A 210 17.27 -36.49 -9.97
CA PRO A 210 17.53 -35.06 -9.88
C PRO A 210 18.95 -34.73 -9.39
N ARG A 211 19.71 -33.96 -10.18
CA ARG A 211 21.14 -33.66 -9.94
C ARG A 211 21.42 -32.78 -8.72
N PHE A 212 20.50 -31.89 -8.36
CA PHE A 212 20.73 -30.85 -7.35
C PHE A 212 19.65 -30.83 -6.27
N LYS A 213 20.03 -30.40 -5.07
CA LYS A 213 19.10 -30.19 -3.95
C LYS A 213 18.32 -28.88 -4.14
N ILE A 214 17.01 -28.98 -4.38
CA ILE A 214 16.12 -27.83 -4.63
C ILE A 214 15.53 -27.25 -3.33
N ASN A 215 15.64 -27.97 -2.21
CA ASN A 215 15.03 -27.61 -0.93
C ASN A 215 15.74 -26.47 -0.16
N LYS A 216 16.67 -25.73 -0.80
CA LYS A 216 17.33 -24.59 -0.18
C LYS A 216 16.33 -23.44 -0.01
N LYS A 217 15.85 -23.23 1.21
CA LYS A 217 14.96 -22.12 1.56
C LYS A 217 15.79 -20.83 1.65
N ILE A 218 15.43 -19.85 0.83
CA ILE A 218 15.99 -18.49 0.86
C ILE A 218 14.92 -17.53 1.37
N PRO A 219 15.29 -16.44 2.06
CA PRO A 219 14.33 -15.39 2.41
C PRO A 219 13.73 -14.80 1.13
N HIS A 220 12.50 -14.28 1.25
CA HIS A 220 11.89 -13.53 0.15
C HIS A 220 12.79 -12.35 -0.23
N GLY A 221 12.96 -12.14 -1.53
CA GLY A 221 13.63 -10.96 -2.04
C GLY A 221 12.87 -9.67 -1.67
N PRO A 222 13.50 -8.50 -1.84
CA PRO A 222 12.81 -7.23 -1.64
C PRO A 222 11.57 -7.16 -2.56
N PRO A 223 10.45 -6.58 -2.09
CA PRO A 223 9.30 -6.34 -2.95
C PRO A 223 9.65 -5.34 -4.05
N SER A 224 8.75 -5.16 -5.02
CA SER A 224 8.86 -4.03 -5.93
C SER A 224 8.90 -2.72 -5.13
N PRO A 225 9.64 -1.70 -5.60
CA PRO A 225 9.71 -0.38 -4.97
C PRO A 225 8.31 0.14 -4.64
N PRO A 226 8.12 0.70 -3.43
CA PRO A 226 6.80 1.07 -2.94
C PRO A 226 6.17 2.10 -3.88
N ALA A 227 4.89 1.89 -4.21
CA ALA A 227 4.12 2.88 -4.95
C ALA A 227 3.90 4.13 -4.10
N THR A 228 3.71 5.28 -4.76
CA THR A 228 3.36 6.50 -4.04
C THR A 228 1.97 6.36 -3.43
N VAL A 229 1.79 6.91 -2.23
CA VAL A 229 0.54 6.79 -1.49
C VAL A 229 -0.32 8.02 -1.77
N MET A 230 -1.39 7.81 -2.56
CA MET A 230 -2.28 8.86 -3.06
C MET A 230 -3.50 9.01 -2.14
N HIS A 231 -3.26 9.42 -0.88
CA HIS A 231 -4.33 9.70 0.07
C HIS A 231 -4.88 11.12 -0.08
N SER A 232 -6.12 11.33 0.34
CA SER A 232 -6.62 12.67 0.65
C SER A 232 -5.80 13.26 1.81
N PRO A 233 -5.82 14.59 2.01
CA PRO A 233 -5.28 15.21 3.21
C PRO A 233 -5.78 14.51 4.48
N SER A 234 -4.89 14.35 5.47
CA SER A 234 -5.24 13.67 6.71
C SER A 234 -6.36 14.43 7.43
N ARG A 235 -7.39 13.70 7.86
CA ARG A 235 -8.45 14.30 8.68
C ARG A 235 -7.89 14.64 10.05
N LYS A 236 -8.28 15.78 10.59
CA LYS A 236 -7.83 16.23 11.91
C LYS A 236 -8.52 15.40 13.00
N MET A 237 -7.78 14.51 13.63
CA MET A 237 -8.27 13.70 14.75
C MET A 237 -8.47 14.57 15.99
N THR A 238 -9.63 14.45 16.63
CA THR A 238 -9.86 15.12 17.93
C THR A 238 -9.40 14.23 19.08
N VAL A 239 -8.97 14.83 20.20
CA VAL A 239 -8.56 14.06 21.40
C VAL A 239 -9.72 13.22 21.92
N LYS A 240 -10.96 13.73 21.82
CA LYS A 240 -12.17 13.02 22.22
C LYS A 240 -12.36 11.74 21.39
N GLU A 241 -12.30 11.85 20.06
CA GLU A 241 -12.40 10.69 19.16
C GLU A 241 -11.30 9.65 19.47
N GLN A 242 -10.06 10.10 19.66
CA GLN A 242 -8.96 9.20 20.02
C GLN A 242 -9.19 8.46 21.36
N GLN A 243 -9.83 9.12 22.33
CA GLN A 243 -10.17 8.51 23.62
C GLN A 243 -11.34 7.53 23.51
N GLU A 244 -12.35 7.84 22.71
CA GLU A 244 -13.49 6.94 22.45
C GLU A 244 -13.04 5.63 21.78
N TRP A 245 -12.04 5.71 20.90
CA TRP A 245 -11.44 4.53 20.25
C TRP A 245 -10.36 3.84 21.09
N ARG A 246 -10.14 4.23 22.35
CA ARG A 246 -9.19 3.55 23.24
C ARG A 246 -9.76 2.22 23.72
N ILE A 247 -9.30 1.14 23.10
CA ILE A 247 -9.73 -0.22 23.44
C ILE A 247 -9.14 -0.64 24.82
N PRO A 248 -9.99 -0.99 25.80
CA PRO A 248 -9.52 -1.50 27.09
C PRO A 248 -8.77 -2.85 26.95
N PRO A 249 -7.81 -3.15 27.84
CA PRO A 249 -7.10 -4.42 27.79
C PRO A 249 -8.06 -5.59 28.07
N CYS A 250 -7.90 -6.68 27.31
CA CYS A 250 -8.69 -7.90 27.53
C CYS A 250 -8.15 -8.68 28.73
N ILE A 251 -8.91 -8.70 29.82
CA ILE A 251 -8.64 -9.54 30.99
C ILE A 251 -9.55 -10.77 30.91
N SER A 252 -8.98 -11.91 30.53
CA SER A 252 -9.78 -13.13 30.35
C SER A 252 -9.89 -13.93 31.65
N ASN A 253 -11.05 -14.56 31.86
CA ASN A 253 -11.31 -15.44 33.00
C ASN A 253 -10.69 -16.85 32.85
N TRP A 254 -10.16 -17.19 31.66
CA TRP A 254 -9.62 -18.53 31.36
C TRP A 254 -8.11 -18.56 31.10
N LYS A 255 -7.59 -17.55 30.40
CA LYS A 255 -6.21 -17.54 29.90
C LYS A 255 -5.45 -16.32 30.43
N ASN A 256 -4.33 -16.61 31.09
CA ASN A 256 -3.34 -15.64 31.51
C ASN A 256 -1.97 -16.13 31.07
N ALA A 257 -1.66 -15.98 29.77
CA ALA A 257 -0.48 -16.59 29.16
C ALA A 257 0.85 -16.14 29.80
N LYS A 258 0.91 -14.88 30.28
CA LYS A 258 2.09 -14.31 30.93
C LYS A 258 2.07 -14.40 32.46
N GLY A 259 1.05 -15.02 33.03
CA GLY A 259 0.96 -15.22 34.49
C GLY A 259 0.87 -13.95 35.33
N TYR A 260 0.34 -12.84 34.78
CA TYR A 260 0.26 -11.58 35.52
C TYR A 260 -0.64 -11.69 36.76
N THR A 261 -0.21 -11.09 37.87
CA THR A 261 -1.05 -10.90 39.06
C THR A 261 -1.99 -9.74 38.82
N ILE A 262 -3.28 -10.05 38.61
CA ILE A 262 -4.31 -9.05 38.34
C ILE A 262 -5.17 -8.90 39.60
N PRO A 263 -5.37 -7.68 40.12
CA PRO A 263 -6.22 -7.47 41.27
C PRO A 263 -7.67 -7.85 40.95
N LEU A 264 -8.42 -8.27 41.98
CA LEU A 264 -9.74 -8.87 41.79
C LEU A 264 -10.75 -7.90 41.15
N ASP A 265 -10.67 -6.60 41.47
CA ASP A 265 -11.52 -5.56 40.89
C ASP A 265 -11.36 -5.49 39.36
N LYS A 266 -10.14 -5.53 38.84
CA LYS A 266 -9.88 -5.51 37.39
C LYS A 266 -10.20 -6.83 36.71
N ARG A 267 -10.09 -7.96 37.43
CA ARG A 267 -10.47 -9.27 36.89
C ARG A 267 -11.97 -9.40 36.70
N LEU A 268 -12.76 -8.82 37.60
CA LEU A 268 -14.22 -8.80 37.52
C LEU A 268 -14.77 -7.60 36.73
N ALA A 269 -13.95 -6.60 36.41
CA ALA A 269 -14.40 -5.36 35.77
C ALA A 269 -15.06 -5.55 34.40
N ALA A 270 -14.62 -6.55 33.62
CA ALA A 270 -15.20 -6.86 32.31
C ALA A 270 -16.46 -7.75 32.41
N ASP A 271 -16.84 -8.17 33.61
CA ASP A 271 -17.94 -9.09 33.84
C ASP A 271 -19.27 -8.34 33.92
N GLY A 272 -20.04 -8.40 32.83
CA GLY A 272 -21.35 -7.75 32.72
C GLY A 272 -22.45 -8.36 33.60
N ARG A 273 -22.17 -9.41 34.39
CA ARG A 273 -23.16 -10.02 35.31
C ARG A 273 -23.78 -9.02 36.27
N GLY A 274 -23.04 -7.99 36.70
CA GLY A 274 -23.57 -6.92 37.56
C GLY A 274 -24.54 -5.96 36.86
N LEU A 275 -24.56 -5.95 35.52
CA LEU A 275 -25.48 -5.13 34.72
C LEU A 275 -26.79 -5.88 34.41
N GLN A 276 -26.82 -7.20 34.60
CA GLN A 276 -28.00 -8.02 34.41
C GLN A 276 -28.85 -8.03 35.68
N THR A 277 -30.05 -7.45 35.61
CA THR A 277 -31.04 -7.56 36.68
C THR A 277 -31.88 -8.83 36.48
N VAL A 278 -32.00 -9.62 37.55
CA VAL A 278 -32.87 -10.80 37.55
C VAL A 278 -34.30 -10.34 37.80
N HIS A 279 -35.15 -10.40 36.77
CA HIS A 279 -36.57 -10.09 36.89
C HIS A 279 -37.35 -11.38 37.12
N ILE A 280 -38.19 -11.41 38.16
CA ILE A 280 -39.06 -12.56 38.47
C ILE A 280 -40.50 -12.18 38.12
N ASN A 281 -41.18 -13.04 37.36
CA ASN A 281 -42.56 -12.80 36.92
C ASN A 281 -43.55 -13.03 38.09
N GLU A 282 -44.52 -12.13 38.27
CA GLU A 282 -45.58 -12.23 39.28
C GLU A 282 -46.46 -13.48 39.12
N ASN A 283 -46.52 -14.06 37.93
CA ASN A 283 -47.24 -15.32 37.69
C ASN A 283 -46.68 -16.48 38.52
N PHE A 284 -45.41 -16.44 38.92
CA PHE A 284 -44.85 -17.42 39.86
C PHE A 284 -45.55 -17.35 41.22
N ALA A 285 -45.88 -16.15 41.70
CA ALA A 285 -46.63 -15.99 42.95
C ALA A 285 -48.07 -16.51 42.79
N LYS A 286 -48.76 -16.12 41.71
CA LYS A 286 -50.13 -16.61 41.41
C LYS A 286 -50.19 -18.14 41.30
N LEU A 287 -49.19 -18.75 40.65
CA LEU A 287 -49.09 -20.20 40.52
C LEU A 287 -48.83 -20.88 41.88
N ALA A 288 -47.89 -20.34 42.67
CA ALA A 288 -47.59 -20.88 43.99
C ALA A 288 -48.82 -20.84 44.91
N GLU A 289 -49.56 -19.74 44.90
CA GLU A 289 -50.81 -19.59 45.66
C GLU A 289 -51.91 -20.54 45.16
N ALA A 290 -52.10 -20.64 43.84
CA ALA A 290 -53.08 -21.56 43.26
C ALA A 290 -52.78 -23.02 43.64
N LEU A 291 -51.51 -23.44 43.59
CA LEU A 291 -51.09 -24.78 44.00
C LEU A 291 -51.29 -25.01 45.51
N TYR A 292 -51.02 -24.01 46.35
CA TYR A 292 -51.26 -24.11 47.79
C TYR A 292 -52.75 -24.27 48.12
N ILE A 293 -53.61 -23.52 47.43
CA ILE A 293 -55.07 -23.64 47.55
C ILE A 293 -55.54 -25.02 47.07
N ALA A 294 -54.99 -25.50 45.95
CA ALA A 294 -55.31 -26.81 45.40
C ALA A 294 -54.91 -27.95 46.37
N ASP A 295 -53.73 -27.90 46.99
CA ASP A 295 -53.30 -28.90 47.98
C ASP A 295 -54.24 -28.93 49.19
N ARG A 296 -54.59 -27.76 49.74
CA ARG A 296 -55.55 -27.67 50.86
C ARG A 296 -56.90 -28.31 50.49
N LYS A 297 -57.44 -27.99 49.31
CA LYS A 297 -58.72 -28.53 48.85
C LYS A 297 -58.64 -30.03 48.56
N ALA A 298 -57.53 -30.52 48.04
CA ALA A 298 -57.31 -31.95 47.83
C ALA A 298 -57.30 -32.71 49.17
N ARG A 299 -56.62 -32.18 50.20
CA ARG A 299 -56.61 -32.77 51.56
C ARG A 299 -58.00 -32.81 52.18
N GLU A 300 -58.75 -31.70 52.13
CA GLU A 300 -60.14 -31.64 52.61
C GLU A 300 -61.02 -32.69 51.90
N ALA A 301 -60.90 -32.82 50.57
CA ALA A 301 -61.66 -33.80 49.80
C ALA A 301 -61.28 -35.26 50.11
N VAL A 302 -60.00 -35.54 50.39
CA VAL A 302 -59.53 -36.87 50.82
C VAL A 302 -60.05 -37.19 52.22
N GLU A 303 -59.98 -36.24 53.16
CA GLU A 303 -60.48 -36.43 54.52
C GLU A 303 -62.00 -36.65 54.53
N MET A 304 -62.76 -35.85 53.80
CA MET A 304 -64.21 -36.04 53.66
C MET A 304 -64.56 -37.40 53.05
N ARG A 305 -63.86 -37.83 51.99
CA ARG A 305 -64.04 -39.17 51.41
C ARG A 305 -63.75 -40.27 52.43
N ALA A 306 -62.63 -40.17 53.16
CA ALA A 306 -62.28 -41.13 54.20
C ALA A 306 -63.34 -41.19 55.32
N GLN A 307 -63.92 -40.05 55.73
CA GLN A 307 -65.01 -40.00 56.71
C GLN A 307 -66.31 -40.63 56.18
N VAL A 308 -66.67 -40.39 54.91
CA VAL A 308 -67.85 -40.99 54.28
C VAL A 308 -67.67 -42.50 54.12
N GLU A 309 -66.52 -42.97 53.65
CA GLU A 309 -66.21 -44.39 53.55
C GLU A 309 -66.25 -45.07 54.92
N ARG A 310 -65.70 -44.44 55.96
CA ARG A 310 -65.82 -44.92 57.35
C ARG A 310 -67.28 -45.03 57.80
N LYS A 311 -68.12 -44.02 57.52
CA LYS A 311 -69.56 -44.04 57.85
C LYS A 311 -70.32 -45.12 57.08
N MET A 312 -70.02 -45.31 55.80
CA MET A 312 -70.62 -46.37 54.97
C MET A 312 -70.20 -47.75 55.48
N ALA A 313 -68.93 -47.96 55.80
CA ALA A 313 -68.42 -49.19 56.39
C ALA A 313 -69.03 -49.47 57.77
N GLN A 314 -69.24 -48.46 58.60
CA GLN A 314 -69.97 -48.59 59.88
C GLN A 314 -71.43 -49.02 59.67
N LYS A 315 -72.16 -48.36 58.76
CA LYS A 315 -73.54 -48.74 58.40
C LYS A 315 -73.63 -50.16 57.82
N GLU A 316 -72.65 -50.57 57.02
CA GLU A 316 -72.60 -51.93 56.48
C GLU A 316 -72.34 -52.97 57.58
N LYS A 317 -71.43 -52.68 58.52
CA LYS A 317 -71.21 -53.50 59.72
C LYS A 317 -72.46 -53.58 60.60
N GLU A 318 -73.21 -52.50 60.78
CA GLU A 318 -74.49 -52.51 61.51
C GLU A 318 -75.56 -53.34 60.80
N LYS A 319 -75.69 -53.23 59.48
CA LYS A 319 -76.60 -54.08 58.68
C LYS A 319 -76.25 -55.56 58.81
N LYS A 320 -74.96 -55.91 58.82
CA LYS A 320 -74.49 -57.29 59.04
C LYS A 320 -74.76 -57.81 60.47
N LYS A 321 -74.88 -56.93 61.47
CA LYS A 321 -75.24 -57.32 62.85
C LYS A 321 -76.75 -57.50 63.08
N LYS A 322 -77.60 -56.91 62.23
CA LYS A 322 -79.07 -57.02 62.30
C LYS A 322 -79.64 -58.18 61.48
N LYS A 323 -78.80 -58.88 60.73
CA LYS A 323 -79.14 -60.07 59.95
C LYS A 323 -78.55 -61.28 60.65
#